data_AF-R7TH32-F1
#
_entry.id   AF-R7TH32-F1
#
_cell.length_a   1.000
_cell.length_b   1.000
_cell.length_c   1.000
_cell.angle_alpha   90.00
_cell.angle_beta   90.00
_cell.angle_gamma   90.00
#
_symmetry.space_group_name_H-M   'P 1'
#
loop_
_entity.id
_entity.type
_entity.pdbx_description
1 polymer ?
#
loop_
_entity_poly.entity_id
_entity_poly.type
_entity_poly.pdbx_seq_one_letter_code
_entity_poly.pdbx_strand_id
1 'polypeptide(L)'
;MEKQTPQEDDEIHPDFWMYRPCGVYLDEFVECTSWKARYHQRYVDGKEADCSKWKKDHENCIAFRDKKSYEALESLLASEKERRAKRLEGAKGNTVWEYRTSPPENWAAPLPPHLQKIPINLQPGSSSCVIS
;
A
#
# COMPACT_ATOMS: atom_id res chain seq x y z
N MET A 1 24.41 -43.87 5.56
CA MET A 1 23.42 -43.14 4.76
C MET A 1 22.69 -42.21 5.69
N GLU A 2 23.27 -41.03 5.90
CA GLU A 2 22.66 -39.98 6.69
C GLU A 2 21.87 -39.11 5.72
N LYS A 3 20.56 -39.03 5.92
CA LYS A 3 19.68 -38.22 5.07
C LYS A 3 19.98 -36.76 5.35
N GLN A 4 20.50 -36.05 4.35
CA GLN A 4 20.56 -34.59 4.37
C GLN A 4 19.12 -34.06 4.31
N THR A 5 18.71 -33.37 5.36
CA THR A 5 17.50 -32.56 5.38
C THR A 5 17.72 -31.34 4.47
N PRO A 6 16.75 -30.96 3.62
CA PRO A 6 16.83 -29.72 2.85
C PRO A 6 17.01 -28.53 3.79
N GLN A 7 17.98 -27.67 3.49
CA GLN A 7 18.20 -26.41 4.21
C GLN A 7 17.00 -25.49 3.91
N GLU A 8 16.16 -25.24 4.92
CA GLU A 8 15.03 -24.30 4.87
C GLU A 8 15.47 -22.98 5.50
N ASP A 9 16.24 -22.23 4.74
CA ASP A 9 16.56 -20.83 5.02
C ASP A 9 16.72 -20.11 3.68
N ASP A 10 15.65 -20.16 2.89
CA ASP A 10 15.38 -19.18 1.84
C ASP A 10 15.26 -17.81 2.54
N GLU A 11 16.37 -17.07 2.64
CA GLU A 11 16.40 -15.72 3.21
C GLU A 11 15.39 -14.82 2.46
N ILE A 12 14.24 -14.61 3.09
CA ILE A 12 13.24 -13.66 2.62
C ILE A 12 13.91 -12.29 2.59
N HIS A 13 14.01 -11.68 1.41
CA HIS A 13 14.62 -10.36 1.23
C HIS A 13 14.10 -9.40 2.31
N PRO A 14 14.95 -8.65 3.03
CA PRO A 14 14.53 -7.89 4.21
C PRO A 14 13.41 -6.88 3.93
N ASP A 15 13.42 -6.29 2.72
CA ASP A 15 12.38 -5.37 2.27
C ASP A 15 11.17 -6.02 1.58
N PHE A 16 11.02 -7.35 1.65
CA PHE A 16 9.94 -8.07 0.97
C PHE A 16 8.54 -7.61 1.42
N TRP A 17 8.40 -7.05 2.63
CA TRP A 17 7.15 -6.45 3.10
C TRP A 17 6.65 -5.29 2.23
N MET A 18 7.51 -4.68 1.40
CA MET A 18 7.12 -3.66 0.42
C MET A 18 6.55 -4.25 -0.88
N TYR A 19 6.68 -5.56 -1.09
CA TYR A 19 6.18 -6.23 -2.28
C TYR A 19 4.64 -6.14 -2.33
N ARG A 20 4.12 -5.67 -3.47
CA ARG A 20 2.69 -5.56 -3.76
C ARG A 20 2.27 -6.58 -4.82
N PRO A 21 0.99 -7.01 -4.86
CA PRO A 21 0.50 -7.89 -5.92
C PRO A 21 0.71 -7.28 -7.31
N CYS A 22 1.07 -8.11 -8.30
CA CYS A 22 1.38 -7.60 -9.64
C CYS A 22 0.24 -6.80 -10.29
N GLY A 23 -1.02 -7.16 -10.01
CA GLY A 23 -2.20 -6.44 -10.50
C GLY A 23 -2.22 -4.97 -10.09
N VAL A 24 -1.72 -4.63 -8.89
CA VAL A 24 -1.66 -3.25 -8.42
C VAL A 24 -0.78 -2.39 -9.33
N TYR A 25 0.36 -2.89 -9.80
CA TYR A 25 1.22 -2.13 -10.71
C TYR A 25 0.58 -1.92 -12.09
N LEU A 26 -0.22 -2.90 -12.55
CA LEU A 26 -0.96 -2.77 -13.79
C LEU A 26 -2.06 -1.71 -13.65
N ASP A 27 -2.82 -1.75 -12.56
CA ASP A 27 -3.88 -0.79 -12.27
C ASP A 27 -3.31 0.64 -12.21
N GLU A 28 -2.17 0.83 -11.53
CA GLU A 28 -1.47 2.12 -11.47
C GLU A 28 -0.99 2.59 -12.85
N PHE A 29 -0.51 1.68 -13.69
CA PHE A 29 -0.13 2.01 -15.07
C PHE A 29 -1.34 2.43 -15.92
N VAL A 30 -2.45 1.70 -15.81
CA VAL A 30 -3.70 2.01 -16.52
C VAL A 30 -4.27 3.33 -16.04
N GLU A 31 -4.30 3.56 -14.73
CA GLU A 31 -4.77 4.82 -14.16
C GLU A 31 -3.87 5.97 -14.63
N CYS A 32 -2.55 5.85 -14.52
CA CYS A 32 -1.59 6.88 -14.94
C CYS A 32 -1.74 7.28 -16.42
N THR A 33 -2.05 6.32 -17.28
CA THR A 33 -2.21 6.53 -18.73
C THR A 33 -3.63 6.90 -19.15
N SER A 34 -4.61 6.77 -18.26
CA SER A 34 -6.00 7.09 -18.54
C SER A 34 -6.19 8.59 -18.82
N TRP A 35 -7.12 8.93 -19.72
CA TRP A 35 -7.37 10.32 -20.10
C TRP A 35 -7.77 11.21 -18.91
N LYS A 36 -8.55 10.66 -17.96
CA LYS A 36 -9.00 11.38 -16.75
C LYS A 36 -7.81 11.72 -15.86
N ALA A 37 -6.92 10.75 -15.63
CA ALA A 37 -5.72 10.98 -14.84
C ALA A 37 -4.75 11.93 -15.55
N ARG A 38 -4.57 11.81 -16.87
CA ARG A 38 -3.73 12.75 -17.64
C ARG A 38 -4.25 14.18 -17.54
N TYR A 39 -5.57 14.36 -17.61
CA TYR A 39 -6.19 15.66 -17.39
C TYR A 39 -5.91 16.18 -15.97
N HIS A 40 -6.08 15.34 -14.94
CA HIS A 40 -5.81 15.71 -13.56
C HIS A 40 -4.33 16.06 -13.31
N GLN A 41 -3.39 15.26 -13.84
CA GLN A 41 -1.95 15.54 -13.77
C GLN A 41 -1.62 16.90 -14.40
N ARG A 42 -2.20 17.20 -15.58
CA ARG A 42 -2.04 18.53 -16.21
C ARG A 42 -2.57 19.66 -15.33
N TYR A 43 -3.70 19.44 -14.68
CA TYR A 43 -4.34 20.45 -13.83
C TYR A 43 -3.52 20.75 -12.58
N VAL A 44 -2.95 19.72 -11.93
CA VAL A 44 -2.17 19.86 -10.70
C VAL A 44 -0.72 20.27 -10.98
N ASP A 45 -0.04 19.56 -11.88
CA ASP A 45 1.41 19.66 -12.09
C ASP A 45 1.79 20.45 -13.36
N GLY A 46 0.81 20.82 -14.19
CA GLY A 46 1.04 21.50 -15.48
C GLY A 46 1.56 20.59 -16.60
N LYS A 47 1.89 19.33 -16.30
CA LYS A 47 2.48 18.36 -17.24
C LYS A 47 1.96 16.95 -16.99
N GLU A 48 2.12 16.07 -17.98
CA GLU A 48 1.88 14.64 -17.79
C GLU A 48 3.06 13.98 -17.08
N ALA A 49 2.77 13.01 -16.22
CA ALA A 49 3.79 12.20 -15.56
C ALA A 49 4.37 11.13 -16.51
N ASP A 50 5.60 10.69 -16.26
CA ASP A 50 6.14 9.51 -16.94
C ASP A 50 5.59 8.22 -16.29
N CYS A 51 4.71 7.51 -17.02
CA CYS A 51 4.12 6.24 -16.57
C CYS A 51 5.01 5.03 -16.85
N SER A 52 6.17 5.20 -17.49
CA SER A 52 7.08 4.10 -17.85
C SER A 52 7.53 3.30 -16.61
N LYS A 53 7.71 3.98 -15.47
CA LYS A 53 8.06 3.36 -14.19
C LYS A 53 7.06 2.29 -13.77
N TRP A 54 5.76 2.58 -13.84
CA TRP A 54 4.71 1.64 -13.48
C TRP A 54 4.69 0.40 -14.37
N LYS A 55 4.89 0.61 -15.68
CA LYS A 55 4.99 -0.48 -16.64
C LYS A 55 6.17 -1.39 -16.32
N LYS A 56 7.34 -0.80 -16.07
CA LYS A 56 8.56 -1.55 -15.72
C LYS A 56 8.40 -2.32 -14.42
N ASP A 57 7.79 -1.71 -13.40
CA ASP A 57 7.52 -2.38 -12.13
C ASP A 57 6.56 -3.56 -12.31
N HIS A 58 5.53 -3.43 -13.14
CA HIS A 58 4.66 -4.54 -13.50
C HIS A 58 5.44 -5.68 -14.19
N GLU A 59 6.25 -5.36 -15.20
CA GLU A 59 7.09 -6.36 -15.91
C GLU A 59 8.06 -7.07 -14.96
N ASN A 60 8.71 -6.32 -14.06
CA ASN A 60 9.59 -6.86 -13.03
C ASN A 60 8.84 -7.77 -12.04
N CYS A 61 7.63 -7.38 -11.62
CA CYS A 61 6.79 -8.19 -10.74
C CYS A 61 6.44 -9.54 -11.38
N ILE A 62 6.03 -9.52 -12.66
CA ILE A 62 5.73 -10.73 -13.41
C ILE A 62 6.98 -11.59 -13.60
N ALA A 63 8.13 -10.98 -13.91
CA ALA A 63 9.39 -11.70 -14.04
C ALA A 63 9.82 -12.38 -12.73
N PHE A 64 9.64 -11.71 -11.59
CA PHE A 64 9.87 -12.33 -10.28
C PHE A 64 8.88 -13.46 -10.01
N ARG A 65 7.59 -13.25 -10.26
CA ARG A 65 6.54 -14.26 -10.03
C ARG A 65 6.76 -15.53 -10.87
N ASP A 66 7.05 -15.36 -12.16
CA ASP A 66 7.07 -16.47 -13.11
C ASP A 66 8.44 -17.16 -13.17
N LYS A 67 9.53 -16.40 -13.03
CA LYS A 67 10.91 -16.90 -13.20
C LYS A 67 11.74 -16.86 -11.92
N LYS A 68 11.18 -16.41 -10.79
CA LYS A 68 11.92 -16.18 -9.53
C LYS A 68 13.17 -15.31 -9.73
N SER A 69 13.09 -14.30 -10.60
CA SER A 69 14.20 -13.38 -10.87
C SER A 69 14.44 -12.44 -9.70
N TYR A 70 15.52 -12.65 -8.95
CA TYR A 70 15.89 -11.81 -7.80
C TYR A 70 16.30 -10.38 -8.23
N GLU A 71 16.95 -10.22 -9.38
CA GLU A 71 17.29 -8.89 -9.93
C GLU A 71 16.03 -8.05 -10.20
N ALA A 72 14.96 -8.69 -10.71
CA ALA A 72 13.69 -8.03 -10.94
C ALA A 72 13.02 -7.62 -9.63
N LEU A 73 13.11 -8.45 -8.59
CA LEU A 73 12.64 -8.13 -7.25
C LEU A 73 13.41 -6.93 -6.67
N GLU A 74 14.74 -6.92 -6.75
CA GLU A 74 15.54 -5.80 -6.24
C GLU A 74 15.21 -4.48 -6.94
N SER A 75 15.07 -4.49 -8.27
CA SER A 75 14.67 -3.30 -9.02
C SER A 75 13.28 -2.81 -8.61
N LEU A 76 12.34 -3.72 -8.36
CA LEU A 76 10.98 -3.38 -7.92
C LEU A 76 10.98 -2.81 -6.49
N LEU A 77 11.74 -3.40 -5.57
CA LEU A 77 11.88 -2.92 -4.20
C LEU A 77 12.58 -1.55 -4.15
N ALA A 78 13.55 -1.30 -5.02
CA ALA A 78 14.17 0.01 -5.16
C ALA A 78 13.14 1.07 -5.61
N SER A 79 12.25 0.74 -6.56
CA SER A 79 11.15 1.62 -6.98
C SER A 79 10.17 1.92 -5.82
N GLU A 80 9.78 0.91 -5.05
CA GLU A 80 8.90 1.09 -3.89
C GLU A 80 9.53 1.98 -2.81
N LYS A 81 10.83 1.80 -2.54
CA LYS A 81 11.60 2.66 -1.63
C LYS A 81 11.62 4.11 -2.13
N GLU A 82 11.89 4.35 -3.42
CA GLU A 82 11.86 5.68 -4.03
C GLU A 82 10.48 6.33 -3.83
N ARG A 83 9.40 5.58 -4.07
CA ARG A 83 8.03 6.09 -3.95
C ARG A 83 7.65 6.43 -2.52
N ARG A 84 8.02 5.58 -1.56
CA ARG A 84 7.82 5.86 -0.13
C ARG A 84 8.61 7.07 0.31
N ALA A 85 9.86 7.22 -0.15
CA ALA A 85 10.68 8.39 0.17
C ALA A 85 10.04 9.69 -0.31
N LYS A 86 9.57 9.73 -1.57
CA LYS A 86 8.85 10.91 -2.12
C LYS A 86 7.58 11.25 -1.34
N ARG A 87 6.77 10.24 -0.97
CA ARG A 87 5.56 10.47 -0.15
C ARG A 87 5.91 11.08 1.22
N LEU A 88 7.01 10.65 1.82
CA LEU A 88 7.44 11.11 3.13
C LEU A 88 8.16 12.46 3.09
N GLU A 89 8.70 12.87 1.95
CA GLU A 89 9.48 14.10 1.78
C GLU A 89 8.70 15.33 2.26
N GLY A 90 7.47 15.51 1.79
CA GLY A 90 6.64 16.66 2.18
C GLY A 90 6.33 16.69 3.68
N ALA A 91 6.12 15.54 4.30
CA ALA A 91 5.86 15.46 5.72
C ALA A 91 7.13 15.64 6.56
N LYS A 92 8.30 15.21 6.08
CA LYS A 92 9.61 15.44 6.73
C LYS A 92 10.11 16.86 6.59
N GLY A 93 9.80 17.53 5.47
CA GLY A 93 10.17 18.92 5.21
C GLY A 93 9.24 19.94 5.88
N ASN A 94 8.20 19.49 6.57
CA ASN A 94 7.26 20.37 7.24
C ASN A 94 7.86 20.94 8.54
N THR A 95 7.78 22.26 8.71
CA THR A 95 8.25 22.99 9.91
C THR A 95 7.13 23.36 10.88
N VAL A 96 5.87 23.17 10.48
CA VAL A 96 4.68 23.54 11.27
C VAL A 96 4.21 22.39 12.16
N TRP A 97 4.30 21.15 11.69
CA TRP A 97 3.80 19.97 12.40
C TRP A 97 4.91 18.95 12.63
N GLU A 98 5.00 18.43 13.84
CA GLU A 98 5.95 17.38 14.22
C GLU A 98 5.34 15.99 14.09
N TYR A 99 6.18 14.98 13.78
CA TYR A 99 5.75 13.59 13.80
C TYR A 99 5.47 13.12 15.22
N ARG A 100 4.31 12.49 15.42
CA ARG A 100 3.95 11.89 16.71
C ARG A 100 4.83 10.66 16.98
N THR A 101 5.39 10.58 18.18
CA THR A 101 6.16 9.43 18.67
C THR A 101 5.28 8.35 19.29
N SER A 102 4.12 8.73 19.83
CA SER A 102 3.16 7.85 20.47
C SER A 102 1.72 8.35 20.26
N PRO A 103 0.71 7.47 20.33
CA PRO A 103 -0.68 7.90 20.37
C PRO A 103 -0.92 8.74 21.65
N PRO A 104 -1.88 9.69 21.61
CA PRO A 104 -2.31 10.41 22.81
C PRO A 104 -2.75 9.45 23.93
N GLU A 105 -2.57 9.84 25.18
CA GLU A 105 -2.88 9.01 26.36
C GLU A 105 -4.33 8.50 26.39
N ASN A 106 -5.27 9.34 25.94
CA ASN A 106 -6.69 9.03 25.87
C ASN A 106 -7.15 8.51 24.49
N TRP A 107 -6.23 8.08 23.62
CA TRP A 107 -6.58 7.60 22.27
C TRP A 107 -7.55 6.41 22.30
N ALA A 108 -7.39 5.52 23.28
CA ALA A 108 -8.25 4.35 23.49
C ALA A 108 -9.31 4.56 24.59
N ALA A 109 -9.58 5.81 24.97
CA ALA A 109 -10.62 6.10 25.95
C ALA A 109 -12.01 5.66 25.43
N PRO A 110 -12.91 5.22 26.31
CA PRO A 110 -14.27 4.86 25.90
C PRO A 110 -14.97 6.07 25.26
N LEU A 111 -15.84 5.79 24.28
CA LEU A 111 -16.66 6.82 23.64
C LEU A 111 -17.43 7.63 24.69
N PRO A 112 -17.65 8.94 24.50
CA PRO A 112 -18.50 9.74 25.37
C PRO A 112 -19.90 9.13 25.55
N PRO A 113 -20.56 9.27 26.73
CA PRO A 113 -21.84 8.61 27.02
C PRO A 113 -22.97 8.86 26.00
N HIS A 114 -22.96 10.01 25.33
CA HIS A 114 -23.95 10.36 24.30
C HIS A 114 -23.72 9.63 22.96
N LEU A 115 -22.54 9.06 22.73
CA LEU A 115 -22.16 8.26 21.54
C LEU A 115 -22.13 6.76 21.82
N GLN A 116 -22.19 6.33 23.08
CA GLN A 116 -22.23 4.90 23.45
C GLN A 116 -23.55 4.22 23.09
N LYS A 117 -24.60 4.99 22.75
CA LYS A 117 -25.88 4.45 22.32
C LYS A 117 -25.75 3.93 20.89
N ILE A 118 -25.56 2.63 20.77
CA ILE A 118 -25.71 1.90 19.51
C ILE A 118 -27.13 2.17 18.99
N PRO A 119 -27.33 2.67 17.76
CA PRO A 119 -28.66 2.74 17.15
C PRO A 119 -29.28 1.35 17.19
N ILE A 120 -30.57 1.24 17.50
CA ILE A 120 -31.30 -0.03 17.73
C ILE A 120 -31.00 -1.09 16.64
N ASN A 121 -30.70 -0.68 15.40
CA ASN A 121 -30.39 -1.53 14.25
C ASN A 121 -28.98 -2.16 14.20
N LEU A 122 -28.08 -1.85 15.15
CA LEU A 122 -26.71 -2.39 15.20
C LEU A 122 -26.48 -3.30 16.42
N GLN A 123 -27.53 -3.62 17.18
CA GLN A 123 -27.40 -4.56 18.31
C GLN A 123 -27.37 -6.01 17.78
N PRO A 124 -26.32 -6.79 18.08
CA PRO A 124 -26.28 -8.20 17.70
C PRO A 124 -27.39 -8.94 18.45
N GLY A 125 -28.48 -9.23 17.74
CA GLY A 125 -29.69 -9.84 18.30
C GLY A 125 -31.01 -9.17 17.91
N SER A 126 -31.01 -7.98 17.28
CA SER A 126 -32.25 -7.41 16.73
C SER A 126 -32.57 -8.08 15.38
N SER A 127 -33.05 -9.32 15.44
CA SER A 127 -33.70 -9.96 14.31
C SER A 127 -35.02 -9.23 14.05
N SER A 128 -34.98 -8.20 13.21
CA SER A 128 -36.18 -7.66 12.57
C SER A 128 -35.89 -7.52 11.07
N CYS A 129 -35.61 -8.67 10.46
CA CYS A 129 -35.92 -8.86 9.05
C CYS A 129 -37.40 -9.28 9.00
N VAL A 130 -38.30 -8.31 9.09
CA VAL A 130 -39.70 -8.51 8.68
C VAL A 130 -39.80 -7.88 7.29
N ILE A 131 -39.61 -8.73 6.27
CA ILE A 131 -40.01 -8.41 4.90
C ILE A 131 -41.51 -8.71 4.84
N SER A 132 -42.32 -7.66 4.85
CA SER A 132 -43.74 -7.71 4.45
C SER A 132 -43.89 -7.14 3.05
#